data_AF-A0A6V8L7K7-F1
#
_entry.id   AF-A0A6V8L7K7-F1
#
_cell.length_a   1.000
_cell.length_b   1.000
_cell.length_c   1.000
_cell.angle_alpha   90.00
_cell.angle_beta   90.00
_cell.angle_gamma   90.00
#
_symmetry.space_group_name_H-M   'P 1'
#
loop_
_entity.id
_entity.type
_entity.pdbx_description
1 polymer ?
#
loop_
_entity_poly.entity_id
_entity_poly.type
_entity_poly.pdbx_seq_one_letter_code
_entity_poly.pdbx_strand_id
1 'polypeptide(L)'
;MHPGMTQFHGYLAEEVAVDFGDGIITRREALRRLGLLGVGGVAASSLLAACSSDGGDSLTPAPATGSPSAPAPAGLPTEAVTFAGPGGRTLQAAWAAASEPRGTVLVVHENRGLTDHIRSVAGRLAASGFSALAIDLLSAEGGTASFADSAAATAALNAAPDERFVADMKAGIDELVRREPDQKPGAVGFCFGGAWSGPCWPPASRGWPPRPRSTGRCRTARTSPAPGTPPCWASTPKTTAG
;
A
#
# COMPACT_ATOMS: atom_id res chain seq x y z
N MET A 1 24.76 -16.79 -9.21
CA MET A 1 24.34 -15.40 -8.96
C MET A 1 22.90 -15.25 -9.44
N HIS A 2 21.97 -14.92 -8.53
CA HIS A 2 20.53 -14.83 -8.81
C HIS A 2 20.19 -13.42 -9.35
N PRO A 3 19.56 -13.29 -10.53
CA PRO A 3 19.27 -11.99 -11.15
C PRO A 3 18.25 -11.12 -10.39
N GLY A 4 17.54 -11.67 -9.40
CA GLY A 4 16.62 -10.93 -8.54
C GLY A 4 17.30 -10.12 -7.42
N MET A 5 18.51 -10.52 -6.98
CA MET A 5 19.23 -9.80 -5.91
C MET A 5 19.82 -8.46 -6.40
N THR A 6 20.21 -8.39 -7.68
CA THR A 6 20.78 -7.19 -8.28
C THR A 6 19.75 -6.08 -8.53
N GLN A 7 18.48 -6.45 -8.77
CA GLN A 7 17.38 -5.48 -8.93
C GLN A 7 17.03 -4.82 -7.59
N PHE A 8 17.01 -5.59 -6.50
CA PHE A 8 16.77 -5.08 -5.15
C PHE A 8 17.91 -4.17 -4.67
N HIS A 9 19.17 -4.53 -4.95
CA HIS A 9 20.32 -3.66 -4.63
C HIS A 9 20.35 -2.38 -5.47
N GLY A 10 19.90 -2.43 -6.73
CA GLY A 10 19.75 -1.24 -7.59
C GLY A 10 18.73 -0.28 -7.01
N TYR A 11 17.54 -0.77 -6.66
CA TYR A 11 16.50 0.04 -6.02
C TYR A 11 16.98 0.70 -4.72
N LEU A 12 17.62 -0.07 -3.82
CA LEU A 12 18.13 0.49 -2.57
C LEU A 12 19.26 1.52 -2.78
N ALA A 13 20.09 1.34 -3.80
CA ALA A 13 21.14 2.30 -4.12
C ALA A 13 20.57 3.61 -4.67
N GLU A 14 19.49 3.53 -5.46
CA GLU A 14 18.76 4.69 -5.98
C GLU A 14 18.08 5.47 -4.85
N GLU A 15 17.42 4.79 -3.91
CA GLU A 15 16.80 5.43 -2.73
C GLU A 15 17.85 6.20 -1.89
N VAL A 16 19.04 5.61 -1.66
CA VAL A 16 20.12 6.29 -0.94
C VAL A 16 20.64 7.52 -1.69
N ALA A 17 20.62 7.51 -3.02
CA ALA A 17 21.02 8.65 -3.84
C ALA A 17 19.98 9.78 -3.80
N VAL A 18 18.70 9.43 -3.81
CA VAL A 18 17.58 10.37 -3.66
C VAL A 18 17.58 11.00 -2.28
N ASP A 19 17.71 10.21 -1.20
CA ASP A 19 17.82 10.73 0.17
C ASP A 19 18.96 11.74 0.35
N PHE A 20 20.07 11.54 -0.37
CA PHE A 20 21.20 12.45 -0.36
C PHE A 20 20.93 13.73 -1.15
N GLY A 21 20.31 13.62 -2.33
CA GLY A 21 19.90 14.77 -3.14
C GLY A 21 18.86 15.65 -2.44
N ASP A 22 17.96 15.03 -1.66
CA ASP A 22 16.94 15.72 -0.86
C ASP A 22 17.50 16.28 0.46
N GLY A 23 18.80 16.09 0.73
CA GLY A 23 19.47 16.60 1.94
C GLY A 23 19.08 15.87 3.24
N ILE A 24 18.34 14.75 3.15
CA ILE A 24 17.89 13.94 4.29
C ILE A 24 19.08 13.23 4.94
N ILE A 25 20.07 12.82 4.13
CA ILE A 25 21.31 12.21 4.62
C ILE A 25 22.54 12.97 4.11
N THR A 26 23.62 12.96 4.90
CA THR A 26 24.88 13.59 4.51
C THR A 26 25.62 12.74 3.47
N ARG A 27 26.50 13.37 2.66
CA ARG A 27 27.34 12.67 1.66
C ARG A 27 28.10 11.49 2.25
N ARG A 28 28.58 11.64 3.48
CA ARG A 28 29.32 10.59 4.21
C ARG A 28 28.41 9.41 4.56
N GLU A 29 27.16 9.68 4.92
CA GLU A 29 26.17 8.65 5.24
C GLU A 29 25.70 7.92 3.98
N ALA A 30 25.49 8.65 2.89
CA ALA A 30 25.14 8.07 1.60
C ALA A 30 26.22 7.13 1.07
N LEU A 31 27.50 7.54 1.14
CA LEU A 31 28.65 6.68 0.79
C LEU A 31 28.73 5.42 1.66
N ARG A 32 28.44 5.52 2.97
CA ARG A 32 28.43 4.37 3.89
C ARG A 32 27.34 3.37 3.49
N ARG A 33 26.13 3.84 3.23
CA ARG A 33 24.98 2.99 2.85
C ARG A 33 25.18 2.33 1.48
N LEU A 34 25.69 3.06 0.49
CA LEU A 34 26.03 2.51 -0.82
C LEU A 34 27.13 1.43 -0.73
N GLY A 35 28.14 1.63 0.14
CA GLY A 35 29.16 0.63 0.41
C GLY A 35 28.61 -0.66 1.03
N LEU A 36 27.62 -0.57 1.92
CA LEU A 36 26.94 -1.75 2.50
C LEU A 36 26.13 -2.54 1.46
N LEU A 37 25.69 -1.88 0.39
CA LEU A 37 25.00 -2.49 -0.77
C LEU A 37 25.96 -3.03 -1.83
N GLY A 38 27.27 -2.96 -1.59
CA GLY A 38 28.29 -3.45 -2.51
C GLY A 38 28.57 -2.51 -3.69
N VAL A 39 28.10 -1.25 -3.64
CA VAL A 39 28.42 -0.23 -4.65
C VAL A 39 29.84 0.29 -4.40
N GLY A 40 30.72 0.13 -5.38
CA GLY A 40 32.11 0.59 -5.29
C GLY A 40 32.20 2.11 -5.14
N GLY A 41 33.19 2.58 -4.36
CA GLY A 41 33.31 4.00 -3.98
C GLY A 41 33.33 5.00 -5.15
N VAL A 42 33.85 4.62 -6.32
CA VAL A 42 33.84 5.46 -7.54
C VAL A 42 32.42 5.56 -8.14
N ALA A 43 31.70 4.44 -8.22
CA ALA A 43 30.32 4.41 -8.71
C ALA A 43 29.38 5.14 -7.74
N ALA A 44 29.55 4.94 -6.43
CA ALA A 44 28.80 5.65 -5.40
C ALA A 44 29.05 7.16 -5.45
N SER A 45 30.30 7.59 -5.63
CA SER A 45 30.62 9.02 -5.73
C SER A 45 30.04 9.66 -7.00
N SER A 46 29.98 8.93 -8.11
CA SER A 46 29.40 9.43 -9.37
C SER A 46 27.88 9.56 -9.27
N LEU A 47 27.23 8.60 -8.62
CA LEU A 47 25.80 8.62 -8.33
C LEU A 47 25.44 9.80 -7.42
N LEU A 48 26.20 10.02 -6.34
CA LEU A 48 25.97 11.13 -5.43
C LEU A 48 26.32 12.50 -6.05
N ALA A 49 27.35 12.59 -6.88
CA ALA A 49 27.68 13.84 -7.59
C ALA A 49 26.58 14.25 -8.56
N ALA A 50 25.88 13.30 -9.19
CA ALA A 50 24.70 13.60 -10.00
C ALA A 50 23.54 14.18 -9.18
N CYS A 51 23.48 13.87 -7.88
CA CYS A 51 22.44 14.34 -6.95
C CYS A 51 22.83 15.61 -6.18
N SER A 52 24.11 16.01 -6.14
CA SER A 52 24.56 17.21 -5.42
C SER A 52 25.09 18.26 -6.39
N SER A 53 24.18 19.12 -6.83
CA SER A 53 24.51 20.43 -7.38
C SER A 53 24.17 21.47 -6.31
N ASP A 54 25.16 21.87 -5.50
CA ASP A 54 24.98 22.82 -4.39
C ASP A 54 25.24 24.28 -4.80
N GLY A 55 24.48 25.22 -4.21
CA GLY A 55 24.91 26.62 -4.06
C GLY A 55 23.86 27.67 -3.70
N GLY A 56 23.60 27.86 -2.40
CA GLY A 56 23.52 29.15 -1.67
C GLY A 56 22.66 30.33 -2.16
N ASP A 57 21.73 30.75 -1.30
CA ASP A 57 21.10 32.07 -1.12
C ASP A 57 21.48 33.22 -2.09
N SER A 58 20.52 33.65 -2.92
CA SER A 58 19.91 35.00 -2.93
C SER A 58 19.33 35.39 -4.32
N LEU A 59 18.03 35.73 -4.29
CA LEU A 59 17.27 36.60 -5.20
C LEU A 59 17.27 36.28 -6.71
N THR A 60 16.16 35.69 -7.20
CA THR A 60 15.24 36.18 -8.26
C THR A 60 14.35 35.00 -8.71
N PRO A 61 13.00 35.10 -8.80
CA PRO A 61 12.19 34.00 -9.31
C PRO A 61 12.22 34.02 -10.85
N ALA A 62 12.71 32.94 -11.45
CA ALA A 62 12.56 32.65 -12.88
C ALA A 62 12.51 31.12 -13.09
N PRO A 63 11.78 30.64 -14.11
CA PRO A 63 10.74 29.65 -13.94
C PRO A 63 11.24 28.21 -13.91
N ALA A 64 10.48 27.37 -13.20
CA ALA A 64 10.65 25.93 -13.18
C ALA A 64 10.55 25.33 -14.60
N THR A 65 11.66 24.89 -15.15
CA THR A 65 11.69 23.85 -16.18
C THR A 65 12.01 22.54 -15.49
N GLY A 66 10.98 21.92 -14.92
CA GLY A 66 11.05 20.51 -14.54
C GLY A 66 11.25 19.68 -15.81
N SER A 67 12.37 18.95 -15.88
CA SER A 67 12.50 17.88 -16.85
C SER A 67 11.46 16.80 -16.53
N PRO A 68 10.66 16.34 -17.51
CA PRO A 68 9.56 15.42 -17.25
C PRO A 68 10.14 14.08 -16.85
N SER A 69 9.92 13.68 -15.60
CA SER A 69 9.86 12.26 -15.26
C SER A 69 8.88 11.61 -16.23
N ALA A 70 9.28 10.51 -16.87
CA ALA A 70 8.39 9.79 -17.78
C ALA A 70 7.04 9.60 -17.08
N PRO A 71 5.90 9.93 -17.72
CA PRO A 71 4.62 9.87 -17.05
C PRO A 71 4.43 8.45 -16.53
N ALA A 72 4.23 8.31 -15.22
CA ALA A 72 3.78 7.06 -14.65
C ALA A 72 2.59 6.57 -15.48
N PRO A 73 2.48 5.25 -15.80
CA PRO A 73 1.40 4.75 -16.63
C PRO A 73 0.07 5.28 -16.10
N ALA A 74 -0.75 5.82 -17.01
CA ALA A 74 -2.00 6.48 -16.64
C ALA A 74 -2.89 5.49 -15.87
N GLY A 75 -3.16 5.80 -14.60
CA GLY A 75 -4.09 5.02 -13.79
C GLY A 75 -5.54 5.27 -14.21
N LEU A 76 -6.43 4.38 -13.81
CA LEU A 76 -7.87 4.63 -13.87
C LEU A 76 -8.24 5.78 -12.92
N PRO A 77 -9.31 6.55 -13.21
CA PRO A 77 -9.79 7.59 -12.31
C PRO A 77 -10.17 7.00 -10.95
N THR A 78 -9.90 7.76 -9.88
CA THR A 78 -10.22 7.36 -8.52
C THR A 78 -11.39 8.16 -7.99
N GLU A 79 -12.34 7.49 -7.35
CA GLU A 79 -13.48 8.08 -6.67
C GLU A 79 -13.17 8.30 -5.19
N ALA A 80 -13.51 9.46 -4.65
CA ALA A 80 -13.50 9.66 -3.20
C ALA A 80 -14.73 8.95 -2.59
N VAL A 81 -14.50 8.00 -1.69
CA VAL A 81 -15.57 7.19 -1.08
C VAL A 81 -15.49 7.27 0.44
N THR A 82 -16.63 7.01 1.08
CA THR A 82 -16.71 6.85 2.53
C THR A 82 -17.41 5.55 2.90
N PHE A 83 -17.03 4.95 4.02
CA PHE A 83 -17.63 3.70 4.51
C PHE A 83 -17.61 3.64 6.04
N ALA A 84 -18.40 2.73 6.60
CA ALA A 84 -18.51 2.56 8.05
C ALA A 84 -17.22 1.98 8.63
N GLY A 85 -16.71 2.63 9.68
CA GLY A 85 -15.58 2.19 10.48
C GLY A 85 -15.98 1.78 11.90
N PRO A 86 -15.01 1.28 12.69
CA PRO A 86 -15.26 0.82 14.06
C PRO A 86 -15.83 1.92 14.97
N GLY A 87 -16.77 1.57 15.85
CA GLY A 87 -17.39 2.54 16.75
C GLY A 87 -18.31 3.56 16.06
N GLY A 88 -18.77 3.29 14.84
CA GLY A 88 -19.69 4.16 14.09
C GLY A 88 -19.01 5.34 13.40
N ARG A 89 -17.67 5.41 13.41
CA ARG A 89 -16.94 6.46 12.68
C ARG A 89 -17.06 6.24 11.17
N THR A 90 -16.96 7.33 10.41
CA THR A 90 -16.89 7.26 8.94
C THR A 90 -15.43 7.26 8.51
N LEU A 91 -15.04 6.29 7.70
CA LEU A 91 -13.71 6.22 7.08
C LEU A 91 -13.77 6.77 5.66
N GLN A 92 -12.74 7.50 5.29
CA GLN A 92 -12.54 8.07 3.95
C GLN A 92 -11.52 7.24 3.18
N ALA A 93 -11.68 7.16 1.87
CA ALA A 93 -10.74 6.50 0.98
C ALA A 93 -10.82 7.03 -0.45
N ALA A 94 -9.86 6.62 -1.27
CA ALA A 94 -9.95 6.69 -2.72
C ALA A 94 -10.14 5.28 -3.29
N TRP A 95 -11.13 5.10 -4.15
CA TRP A 95 -11.49 3.83 -4.77
C TRP A 95 -11.24 3.87 -6.27
N ALA A 96 -10.70 2.80 -6.83
CA ALA A 96 -10.65 2.57 -8.26
C ALA A 96 -11.01 1.12 -8.56
N ALA A 97 -12.04 0.91 -9.40
CA ALA A 97 -12.46 -0.42 -9.82
C ALA A 97 -11.74 -0.84 -11.10
N ALA A 98 -11.26 -2.08 -11.14
CA ALA A 98 -10.85 -2.73 -12.39
C ALA A 98 -12.10 -3.27 -13.12
N SER A 99 -12.08 -3.30 -14.45
CA SER A 99 -13.19 -3.85 -15.24
C SER A 99 -13.37 -5.35 -15.05
N GLU A 100 -12.25 -6.09 -14.96
CA GLU A 100 -12.18 -7.52 -14.71
C GLU A 100 -11.18 -7.75 -13.56
N PRO A 101 -11.60 -7.57 -12.30
CA PRO A 101 -10.69 -7.65 -11.18
C PRO A 101 -10.17 -9.08 -11.01
N ARG A 102 -8.86 -9.21 -10.82
CA ARG A 102 -8.17 -10.48 -10.50
C ARG A 102 -7.93 -10.64 -8.99
N GLY A 103 -8.29 -9.61 -8.24
CA GLY A 103 -8.09 -9.45 -6.81
C GLY A 103 -8.38 -8.01 -6.40
N THR A 104 -8.40 -7.77 -5.10
CA THR A 104 -8.50 -6.42 -4.54
C THR A 104 -7.28 -6.05 -3.71
N VAL A 105 -6.98 -4.76 -3.62
CA VAL A 105 -5.82 -4.26 -2.87
C VAL A 105 -6.22 -3.12 -1.96
N LEU A 106 -5.97 -3.28 -0.66
CA LEU A 106 -5.95 -2.17 0.28
C LEU A 106 -4.61 -1.46 0.17
N VAL A 107 -4.62 -0.17 -0.13
CA VAL A 107 -3.42 0.66 -0.21
C VAL A 107 -3.32 1.49 1.06
N VAL A 108 -2.26 1.27 1.84
CA VAL A 108 -1.98 2.01 3.08
C VAL A 108 -0.97 3.10 2.79
N HIS A 109 -1.36 4.35 3.06
CA HIS A 109 -0.53 5.51 2.77
C HIS A 109 0.72 5.62 3.66
N GLU A 110 1.62 6.52 3.30
CA GLU A 110 2.79 6.94 4.08
C GLU A 110 2.42 7.88 5.25
N ASN A 111 3.41 8.39 5.98
CA ASN A 111 3.21 9.26 7.14
C ASN A 111 2.64 10.66 6.81
N ARG A 112 2.24 10.91 5.55
CA ARG A 112 1.63 12.16 5.06
C ARG A 112 0.13 12.02 4.78
N GLY A 113 -0.46 10.85 5.02
CA GLY A 113 -1.88 10.63 4.76
C GLY A 113 -2.20 10.26 3.30
N LEU A 114 -3.49 10.30 2.96
CA LEU A 114 -4.04 10.00 1.63
C LEU A 114 -3.78 11.15 0.63
N THR A 115 -2.53 11.30 0.23
CA THR A 115 -2.07 12.26 -0.79
C THR A 115 -2.53 11.88 -2.20
N ASP A 116 -2.49 12.83 -3.14
CA ASP A 116 -2.80 12.57 -4.57
C ASP A 116 -1.90 11.49 -5.16
N HIS A 117 -0.63 11.42 -4.72
CA HIS A 117 0.26 10.34 -5.09
C HIS A 117 -0.32 8.97 -4.70
N ILE A 118 -0.75 8.80 -3.45
CA ILE A 118 -1.32 7.53 -2.98
C ILE A 118 -2.67 7.24 -3.65
N ARG A 119 -3.51 8.26 -3.89
CA ARG A 119 -4.74 8.11 -4.68
C ARG A 119 -4.42 7.54 -6.07
N SER A 120 -3.40 8.09 -6.75
CA SER A 120 -2.95 7.62 -8.07
C SER A 120 -2.47 6.17 -8.07
N VAL A 121 -1.94 5.66 -6.95
CA VAL A 121 -1.56 4.24 -6.81
C VAL A 121 -2.78 3.34 -6.98
N ALA A 122 -3.92 3.69 -6.36
CA ALA A 122 -5.15 2.90 -6.51
C ALA A 122 -5.60 2.85 -7.97
N GLY A 123 -5.57 3.98 -8.67
CA GLY A 123 -5.87 4.05 -10.10
C GLY A 123 -4.94 3.17 -10.96
N ARG A 124 -3.64 3.16 -10.67
CA ARG A 124 -2.65 2.33 -11.40
C ARG A 124 -2.80 0.83 -11.13
N LEU A 125 -3.17 0.46 -9.89
CA LEU A 125 -3.48 -0.93 -9.55
C LEU A 125 -4.75 -1.40 -10.27
N ALA A 126 -5.78 -0.55 -10.32
CA ALA A 126 -7.01 -0.84 -11.05
C ALA A 126 -6.76 -0.98 -12.56
N ALA A 127 -5.95 -0.09 -13.15
CA ALA A 127 -5.49 -0.23 -14.54
C ALA A 127 -4.70 -1.53 -14.78
N SER A 128 -4.04 -2.05 -13.74
CA SER A 128 -3.33 -3.33 -13.77
C SER A 128 -4.23 -4.54 -13.46
N GLY A 129 -5.55 -4.37 -13.35
CA GLY A 129 -6.50 -5.46 -13.12
C GLY A 129 -6.73 -5.82 -11.65
N PHE A 130 -6.44 -4.92 -10.71
CA PHE A 130 -6.75 -5.08 -9.29
C PHE A 130 -7.57 -3.90 -8.78
N SER A 131 -8.85 -4.11 -8.45
CA SER A 131 -9.64 -3.03 -7.83
C SER A 131 -8.99 -2.63 -6.50
N ALA A 132 -8.82 -1.34 -6.26
CA ALA A 132 -7.97 -0.85 -5.17
C ALA A 132 -8.66 0.23 -4.34
N LEU A 133 -8.50 0.13 -3.03
CA LEU A 133 -8.99 1.08 -2.03
C LEU A 133 -7.79 1.66 -1.27
N ALA A 134 -7.51 2.94 -1.48
CA ALA A 134 -6.52 3.68 -0.69
C ALA A 134 -7.20 4.30 0.52
N ILE A 135 -7.00 3.73 1.70
CA ILE A 135 -7.63 4.15 2.95
C ILE A 135 -6.94 5.39 3.53
N ASP A 136 -7.73 6.30 4.10
CA ASP A 136 -7.24 7.45 4.86
C ASP A 136 -7.24 7.12 6.38
N LEU A 137 -6.07 6.82 6.94
CA LEU A 137 -5.92 6.50 8.37
C LEU A 137 -6.00 7.74 9.28
N LEU A 138 -6.15 8.93 8.68
CA LEU A 138 -6.48 10.18 9.36
C LEU A 138 -7.98 10.48 9.37
N SER A 139 -8.84 9.54 8.97
CA SER A 139 -10.29 9.73 8.93
C SER A 139 -10.89 10.14 10.28
N ALA A 140 -10.34 9.66 11.39
CA ALA A 140 -10.80 10.01 12.73
C ALA A 140 -10.51 11.49 13.07
N GLU A 141 -9.48 12.05 12.45
CA GLU A 141 -9.06 13.44 12.57
C GLU A 141 -9.71 14.35 11.50
N GLY A 142 -10.66 13.83 10.72
CA GLY A 142 -11.35 14.58 9.64
C GLY A 142 -10.83 14.28 8.24
N GLY A 143 -9.87 13.36 8.11
CA GLY A 143 -9.20 12.99 6.87
C GLY A 143 -7.96 13.83 6.61
N THR A 144 -7.10 13.35 5.72
CA THR A 144 -5.81 13.97 5.38
C THR A 144 -5.98 15.42 4.89
N ALA A 145 -7.07 15.71 4.18
CA ALA A 145 -7.36 17.06 3.68
C ALA A 145 -7.71 18.09 4.78
N SER A 146 -7.94 17.65 6.02
CA SER A 146 -8.19 18.55 7.16
C SER A 146 -6.92 19.18 7.73
N PHE A 147 -5.74 18.67 7.35
CA PHE A 147 -4.46 19.16 7.82
C PHE A 147 -3.91 20.25 6.90
N ALA A 148 -3.40 21.33 7.50
CA ALA A 148 -2.81 22.44 6.76
C ALA A 148 -1.47 22.09 6.10
N ASP A 149 -0.72 21.16 6.70
CA ASP A 149 0.57 20.69 6.20
C ASP A 149 0.79 19.22 6.57
N SER A 150 1.78 18.62 5.89
CA SER A 150 2.14 17.22 6.10
C SER A 150 2.73 16.92 7.48
N ALA A 151 3.35 17.91 8.15
CA ALA A 151 3.94 17.70 9.47
C ALA A 151 2.86 17.51 10.53
N ALA A 152 1.76 18.26 10.44
CA ALA A 152 0.59 18.09 11.30
C ALA A 152 -0.08 16.72 11.06
N ALA A 153 -0.19 16.28 9.81
CA ALA A 153 -0.69 14.94 9.46
C ALA A 153 0.22 13.83 10.04
N THR A 154 1.55 13.98 9.93
CA THR A 154 2.51 13.06 10.54
C THR A 154 2.38 13.01 12.05
N ALA A 155 2.24 14.16 12.71
CA ALA A 155 2.08 14.23 14.16
C ALA A 155 0.80 13.52 14.62
N ALA A 156 -0.31 13.69 13.90
CA ALA A 156 -1.56 13.00 14.18
C ALA A 156 -1.45 11.47 14.02
N LEU A 157 -0.78 11.01 12.96
CA LEU A 157 -0.51 9.57 12.76
C LEU A 157 0.37 8.99 13.87
N ASN A 158 1.36 9.74 14.37
CA ASN A 158 2.23 9.28 15.45
C ASN A 158 1.55 9.28 16.83
N ALA A 159 0.56 10.14 17.05
CA ALA A 159 -0.18 10.22 18.32
C ALA A 159 -1.28 9.15 18.45
N ALA A 160 -1.66 8.54 17.33
CA ALA A 160 -2.70 7.54 17.25
C ALA A 160 -2.28 6.18 17.81
N PRO A 161 -3.19 5.44 18.47
CA PRO A 161 -2.90 4.08 18.92
C PRO A 161 -2.94 3.08 17.76
N ASP A 162 -2.00 2.15 17.76
CA ASP A 162 -1.85 1.10 16.75
C ASP A 162 -3.13 0.27 16.54
N GLU A 163 -3.86 -0.01 17.62
CA GLU A 163 -5.10 -0.79 17.57
C GLU A 163 -6.17 -0.11 16.71
N ARG A 164 -6.15 1.22 16.63
CA ARG A 164 -7.08 1.99 15.78
C ARG A 164 -6.80 1.70 14.32
N PHE A 165 -5.53 1.75 13.90
CA PHE A 165 -5.13 1.49 12.53
C PHE A 165 -5.46 0.07 12.09
N VAL A 166 -5.21 -0.92 12.96
CA VAL A 166 -5.61 -2.31 12.70
C VAL A 166 -7.12 -2.42 12.50
N ALA A 167 -7.91 -1.75 13.33
CA ALA A 167 -9.36 -1.78 13.22
C ALA A 167 -9.88 -1.06 11.96
N ASP A 168 -9.28 0.06 11.56
CA ASP A 168 -9.62 0.79 10.33
C ASP A 168 -9.27 -0.01 9.08
N MET A 169 -8.09 -0.63 9.05
CA MET A 169 -7.68 -1.48 7.93
C MET A 169 -8.55 -2.72 7.80
N LYS A 170 -9.01 -3.32 8.91
CA LYS A 170 -10.01 -4.40 8.86
C LYS A 170 -11.31 -3.93 8.20
N ALA A 171 -11.82 -2.76 8.61
CA ALA A 171 -12.99 -2.18 7.98
C ALA A 171 -12.76 -1.88 6.48
N GLY A 172 -11.54 -1.44 6.11
CA GLY A 172 -11.15 -1.27 4.71
C GLY A 172 -11.15 -2.58 3.91
N ILE A 173 -10.68 -3.68 4.51
CA ILE A 173 -10.75 -5.02 3.89
C ILE A 173 -12.20 -5.49 3.77
N ASP A 174 -13.02 -5.28 4.80
CA ASP A 174 -14.45 -5.62 4.75
C ASP A 174 -15.16 -4.83 3.64
N GLU A 175 -14.81 -3.57 3.44
CA GLU A 175 -15.31 -2.74 2.35
C GLU A 175 -14.86 -3.26 0.97
N LEU A 176 -13.62 -3.73 0.83
CA LEU A 176 -13.15 -4.39 -0.39
C LEU A 176 -13.97 -5.65 -0.70
N VAL A 177 -14.19 -6.50 0.30
CA VAL A 177 -15.01 -7.72 0.16
C VAL A 177 -16.46 -7.38 -0.18
N ARG A 178 -17.01 -6.30 0.38
CA ARG A 178 -18.36 -5.85 0.07
C ARG A 178 -18.49 -5.38 -1.38
N ARG A 179 -17.48 -4.69 -1.92
CA ARG A 179 -17.48 -4.19 -3.30
C ARG A 179 -17.21 -5.31 -4.33
N GLU A 180 -16.32 -6.23 -3.99
CA GLU A 180 -15.81 -7.26 -4.90
C GLU A 180 -15.83 -8.65 -4.20
N PRO A 181 -17.02 -9.22 -3.94
CA PRO A 181 -17.19 -10.39 -3.05
C PRO A 181 -16.51 -11.67 -3.55
N ASP A 182 -16.29 -11.79 -4.86
CA ASP A 182 -15.63 -12.95 -5.46
C ASP A 182 -14.10 -12.84 -5.48
N GLN A 183 -13.57 -11.67 -5.11
CA GLN A 183 -12.15 -11.35 -5.21
C GLN A 183 -11.43 -11.46 -3.87
N LYS A 184 -10.18 -11.91 -3.91
CA LYS A 184 -9.36 -12.03 -2.70
C LYS A 184 -8.67 -10.70 -2.40
N PRO A 185 -8.79 -10.18 -1.16
CA PRO A 185 -8.09 -8.98 -0.75
C PRO A 185 -6.61 -9.27 -0.47
N GLY A 186 -5.77 -8.34 -0.89
CA GLY A 186 -4.39 -8.15 -0.46
C GLY A 186 -4.19 -6.73 0.08
N ALA A 187 -3.00 -6.45 0.60
CA ALA A 187 -2.64 -5.12 1.06
C ALA A 187 -1.22 -4.77 0.60
N VAL A 188 -1.00 -3.48 0.33
CA VAL A 188 0.33 -2.88 0.08
C VAL A 188 0.42 -1.59 0.89
N GLY A 189 1.63 -1.19 1.27
CA GLY A 189 1.82 0.03 2.03
C GLY A 189 3.17 0.68 1.78
N PHE A 190 3.22 1.99 1.97
CA PHE A 190 4.39 2.83 1.68
C PHE A 190 4.93 3.46 2.96
N CYS A 191 6.24 3.35 3.21
CA CYS A 191 6.90 3.88 4.42
C CYS A 191 6.15 3.44 5.70
N PHE A 192 5.43 4.36 6.38
CA PHE A 192 4.50 4.08 7.47
C PHE A 192 3.57 2.91 7.15
N GLY A 193 2.91 2.92 5.98
CA GLY A 193 2.04 1.84 5.53
C GLY A 193 2.77 0.49 5.34
N GLY A 194 4.08 0.51 5.10
CA GLY A 194 4.89 -0.70 4.98
C GLY A 194 4.87 -1.53 6.26
N ALA A 195 4.94 -0.87 7.43
CA ALA A 195 4.82 -1.52 8.73
C ALA A 195 3.46 -2.24 8.91
N TRP A 196 2.42 -1.72 8.25
CA TRP A 196 1.05 -2.23 8.34
C TRP A 196 0.68 -3.27 7.28
N SER A 197 1.38 -3.28 6.14
CA SER A 197 1.10 -4.18 5.01
C SER A 197 1.91 -5.50 5.01
N GLY A 198 2.92 -5.62 5.88
CA GLY A 198 3.83 -6.77 5.93
C GLY A 198 3.28 -8.00 6.69
N PRO A 199 4.03 -9.12 6.70
CA PRO A 199 3.67 -10.34 7.45
C PRO A 199 3.64 -10.17 8.98
N CYS A 200 4.03 -8.99 9.49
CA CYS A 200 3.95 -8.59 10.88
C CYS A 200 2.53 -8.14 11.31
N TRP A 201 1.57 -8.12 10.38
CA TRP A 201 0.14 -8.07 10.71
C TRP A 201 -0.20 -9.19 11.71
N PRO A 202 -0.92 -8.93 12.82
CA PRO A 202 -1.18 -9.97 13.81
C PRO A 202 -1.89 -11.14 13.11
N PRO A 203 -1.38 -12.38 13.25
CA PRO A 203 -1.99 -13.52 12.61
C PRO A 203 -3.46 -13.59 13.01
N ALA A 204 -4.29 -13.81 11.99
CA ALA A 204 -5.72 -14.05 12.10
C ALA A 204 -6.01 -15.07 13.21
N SER A 205 -6.25 -14.59 14.43
CA SER A 205 -6.65 -15.43 15.56
C SER A 205 -8.14 -15.35 15.86
N ARG A 206 -8.92 -14.56 15.11
CA ARG A 206 -10.39 -14.62 15.12
C ARG A 206 -10.94 -14.29 13.72
N GLY A 207 -11.24 -15.33 12.93
CA GLY A 207 -12.27 -15.22 11.88
C GLY A 207 -11.92 -15.49 10.42
N TRP A 208 -10.67 -15.82 10.04
CA TRP A 208 -10.38 -16.19 8.64
C TRP A 208 -10.09 -17.68 8.50
N PRO A 209 -10.77 -18.42 7.59
CA PRO A 209 -10.43 -19.82 7.35
C PRO A 209 -8.99 -19.92 6.81
N PRO A 210 -8.19 -20.90 7.26
CA PRO A 210 -6.80 -21.01 6.84
C PRO A 210 -6.71 -21.12 5.32
N ARG A 211 -5.66 -20.50 4.74
CA ARG A 211 -5.32 -20.66 3.32
C ARG A 211 -5.33 -22.16 3.00
N PRO A 212 -6.10 -22.64 1.99
CA PRO A 212 -5.96 -24.02 1.57
C PRO A 212 -4.52 -24.20 1.11
N ARG A 213 -3.77 -25.05 1.82
CA ARG A 213 -2.44 -25.46 1.39
C ARG A 213 -2.63 -26.17 0.06
N SER A 214 -2.18 -25.55 -1.03
CA SER A 214 -2.11 -26.20 -2.34
C SER A 214 -0.94 -27.19 -2.32
N THR A 215 -1.09 -28.29 -1.58
CA THR A 215 -0.34 -29.52 -1.79
C THR A 215 -1.31 -30.52 -2.40
N GLY A 216 -1.66 -30.27 -3.65
CA GLY A 216 -2.65 -31.05 -4.38
C GLY A 216 -2.37 -30.95 -5.87
N ARG A 217 -1.44 -31.80 -6.31
CA ARG A 217 -1.14 -32.13 -7.70
C ARG A 217 -2.41 -32.04 -8.56
N CYS A 218 -2.41 -31.14 -9.55
CA CYS A 218 -3.48 -31.01 -10.52
C CYS A 218 -3.65 -32.37 -11.23
N ARG A 219 -4.67 -33.14 -10.83
CA ARG A 219 -5.09 -34.34 -11.53
C ARG A 219 -6.43 -34.00 -12.15
N THR A 220 -6.44 -33.91 -13.47
CA THR A 220 -7.63 -33.79 -14.31
C THR A 220 -8.67 -34.82 -13.89
N ALA A 221 -9.82 -34.39 -13.38
CA ALA A 221 -10.98 -35.25 -13.17
C ALA A 221 -12.14 -34.70 -13.99
N ARG A 222 -12.26 -35.25 -15.19
CA ARG A 222 -13.47 -35.24 -16.01
C ARG A 222 -14.37 -36.32 -15.44
N THR A 223 -15.39 -35.97 -14.66
CA THR A 223 -16.65 -36.71 -14.49
C THR A 223 -17.65 -35.89 -13.66
N SER A 224 -18.88 -35.80 -14.15
CA SER A 224 -20.02 -35.07 -13.57
C SER A 224 -20.43 -35.59 -12.18
N PRO A 225 -21.07 -34.76 -11.32
CA PRO A 225 -21.59 -35.20 -10.04
C PRO A 225 -22.95 -35.93 -10.20
N ALA A 226 -23.16 -36.95 -9.35
CA ALA A 226 -24.44 -37.64 -9.20
C ALA A 226 -25.47 -36.77 -8.43
N PRO A 227 -26.77 -36.83 -8.74
CA PRO A 227 -27.79 -36.01 -8.10
C PRO A 227 -28.21 -36.61 -6.74
N GLY A 228 -28.25 -35.79 -5.69
CA GLY A 228 -28.91 -36.17 -4.42
C GLY A 228 -28.29 -35.67 -3.11
N THR A 229 -27.17 -34.93 -3.12
CA THR A 229 -26.59 -34.39 -1.88
C THR A 229 -26.99 -32.91 -1.69
N PRO A 230 -27.73 -32.54 -0.64
CA PRO A 230 -28.05 -31.14 -0.38
C PRO A 230 -26.79 -30.37 0.09
N PRO A 231 -26.66 -29.08 -0.26
CA PRO A 231 -25.50 -28.27 0.11
C PRO A 231 -25.47 -27.94 1.61
N CYS A 232 -24.26 -27.88 2.18
CA CYS A 232 -23.95 -27.73 3.61
C CYS A 232 -24.51 -26.48 4.33
N TRP A 233 -25.26 -25.59 3.67
CA TRP A 233 -25.84 -24.40 4.31
C TRP A 233 -27.27 -24.61 4.83
N ALA A 234 -27.91 -25.73 4.50
CA ALA A 234 -29.24 -26.07 5.00
C ALA A 234 -29.16 -26.81 6.34
N SER A 235 -28.92 -26.08 7.43
CA SER A 235 -29.10 -26.60 8.80
C SER A 235 -29.49 -25.46 9.74
N THR A 236 -30.79 -25.24 9.92
CA THR A 236 -31.34 -24.37 10.97
C THR A 236 -31.16 -25.02 12.36
N PRO A 237 -30.75 -24.27 13.39
CA PRO A 237 -30.62 -24.80 14.74
C PRO A 237 -31.99 -25.04 15.39
N LYS A 238 -32.19 -26.23 15.98
CA LYS A 238 -33.32 -26.55 16.85
C LYS A 238 -33.15 -25.84 18.20
N THR A 239 -34.16 -25.07 18.59
CA THR A 239 -34.38 -24.59 19.95
C THR A 239 -34.71 -25.77 20.86
N THR A 240 -33.95 -25.98 21.93
CA THR A 240 -34.36 -26.85 23.04
C THR A 240 -34.76 -25.98 24.22
N ALA A 241 -36.04 -26.05 24.57
CA ALA A 241 -36.58 -25.65 25.87
C ALA A 241 -36.31 -26.76 26.89
N GLY A 242 -36.00 -26.36 28.12
CA GLY A 242 -35.77 -27.21 29.28
C GLY A 242 -35.30 -26.35 30.44
#